data_AF-A0A7C1YMJ3-F1
#
_entry.id   AF-A0A7C1YMJ3-F1
#
_cell.length_a   1.000
_cell.length_b   1.000
_cell.length_c   1.000
_cell.angle_alpha   90.00
_cell.angle_beta   90.00
_cell.angle_gamma   90.00
#
_symmetry.space_group_name_H-M   'P 1'
#
loop_
_entity.id
_entity.type
_entity.pdbx_description
1 polymer ?
#
loop_
_entity_poly.entity_id
_entity_poly.type
_entity_poly.pdbx_seq_one_letter_code
_entity_poly.pdbx_strand_id
1 'polypeptide(L)'
;MNTTDIEKNTPVKRLDNDTTNETTKLEQPKNTPSGEQPGGKIGVVIIVIVFIIGGLYYWGKNINNKQVQELQNVEKIVNTPDKSTQTLEKQSSSNKVSAIENDLNATNLNGLDAELNDIGNSIAP
;
A
#
# COMPACT_ATOMS: atom_id res chain seq x y z
N MET A 1 11.52 98.24 10.45
CA MET A 1 12.62 98.54 11.39
C MET A 1 12.91 97.26 12.17
N ASN A 2 14.17 96.81 12.13
CA ASN A 2 14.95 95.80 12.89
C ASN A 2 14.38 95.37 14.29
N THR A 3 14.59 94.19 14.89
CA THR A 3 15.79 93.32 15.09
C THR A 3 15.44 91.98 15.80
N THR A 4 16.16 90.90 15.45
CA THR A 4 16.96 89.95 16.28
C THR A 4 16.36 89.05 17.41
N ASP A 5 16.35 87.73 17.15
CA ASP A 5 16.94 86.55 17.84
C ASP A 5 17.18 86.41 19.38
N ILE A 6 16.72 85.23 19.88
CA ILE A 6 17.30 84.23 20.82
C ILE A 6 17.44 84.54 22.33
N GLU A 7 16.79 83.73 23.20
CA GLU A 7 17.47 83.08 24.36
C GLU A 7 16.75 81.79 24.83
N LYS A 8 17.55 80.81 25.24
CA LYS A 8 17.24 79.40 25.56
C LYS A 8 16.61 79.26 26.95
N ASN A 9 15.58 78.41 27.09
CA ASN A 9 15.01 78.05 28.39
C ASN A 9 15.24 76.56 28.69
N THR A 10 15.85 76.28 29.84
CA THR A 10 15.83 74.95 30.49
C THR A 10 15.13 75.14 31.84
N PRO A 11 14.24 74.23 32.25
CA PRO A 11 14.17 73.92 33.68
C PRO A 11 14.01 72.42 34.02
N VAL A 12 14.95 71.97 34.85
CA VAL A 12 14.85 71.14 36.08
C VAL A 12 13.93 69.91 36.10
N LYS A 13 14.55 68.74 36.35
CA LYS A 13 13.89 67.49 36.80
C LYS A 13 13.42 67.58 38.25
N ARG A 14 12.21 67.10 38.54
CA ARG A 14 11.85 66.38 39.79
C ARG A 14 10.85 65.26 39.48
N LEU A 15 10.96 64.19 40.25
CA LEU A 15 10.45 62.84 40.03
C LEU A 15 9.36 62.57 41.05
N ASP A 16 8.13 62.36 40.58
CA ASP A 16 7.00 61.97 41.41
C ASP A 16 6.36 60.75 40.76
N ASN A 17 6.47 59.65 41.49
CA ASN A 17 6.05 58.30 41.16
C ASN A 17 4.52 58.16 41.21
N ASP A 18 3.88 57.81 40.11
CA ASP A 18 2.54 57.23 40.12
C ASP A 18 2.56 55.88 39.38
N THR A 19 2.53 54.82 40.18
CA THR A 19 2.46 53.43 39.72
C THR A 19 1.06 53.17 39.19
N THR A 20 0.89 53.13 37.87
CA THR A 20 -0.29 52.52 37.23
C THR A 20 0.18 51.49 36.19
N ASN A 21 0.14 50.23 36.65
CA ASN A 21 -0.28 49.01 35.97
C ASN A 21 0.39 48.63 34.64
N GLU A 22 1.20 47.57 34.70
CA GLU A 22 1.73 46.88 33.53
C GLU A 22 0.62 46.38 32.59
N THR A 23 0.75 46.73 31.31
CA THR A 23 0.30 45.87 30.20
C THR A 23 1.29 46.02 29.07
N THR A 24 2.46 45.40 29.21
CA THR A 24 3.40 45.22 28.09
C THR A 24 2.86 44.08 27.21
N LYS A 25 1.99 44.46 26.27
CA LYS A 25 1.62 43.63 25.13
C LYS A 25 2.90 43.35 24.34
N LEU A 26 3.36 42.10 24.39
CA LEU A 26 4.47 41.57 23.62
C LEU A 26 4.32 41.98 22.14
N GLU A 27 5.29 42.74 21.64
CA GLU A 27 5.44 42.97 20.20
C GLU A 27 5.70 41.60 19.54
N GLN A 28 4.73 41.14 18.74
CA GLN A 28 4.96 40.00 17.86
C GLN A 28 6.00 40.39 16.82
N PRO A 29 7.03 39.56 16.57
CA PRO A 29 7.91 39.77 15.44
C PRO A 29 7.10 39.72 14.14
N LYS A 30 7.24 40.79 13.37
CA LYS A 30 6.74 40.94 12.00
C LYS A 30 7.35 39.84 11.12
N ASN A 31 6.58 38.78 10.87
CA ASN A 31 6.91 37.77 9.87
C ASN A 31 6.85 38.44 8.48
N THR A 32 8.00 38.89 7.97
CA THR A 32 8.14 39.28 6.56
C THR A 32 8.74 38.07 5.82
N PRO A 33 8.10 37.58 4.75
CA PRO A 33 8.53 36.36 4.08
C PRO A 33 9.72 36.63 3.16
N SER A 34 10.33 35.52 2.71
CA SER A 34 11.29 35.43 1.61
C SER A 34 12.77 35.52 1.98
N GLY A 35 13.27 34.44 2.58
CA GLY A 35 14.55 33.88 2.16
C GLY A 35 14.25 32.53 1.53
N GLU A 36 14.66 32.31 0.28
CA GLU A 36 14.64 30.98 -0.33
C GLU A 36 15.44 30.04 0.57
N GLN A 37 14.75 29.20 1.36
CA GLN A 37 15.41 28.17 2.15
C GLN A 37 15.71 26.99 1.21
N PRO A 38 16.99 26.69 0.87
CA PRO A 38 17.32 25.62 -0.07
C PRO A 38 16.95 24.22 0.47
N GLY A 39 16.64 24.11 1.77
CA GLY A 39 16.37 22.85 2.45
C GLY A 39 15.04 22.17 2.09
N GLY A 40 14.02 22.92 1.64
CA GLY A 40 12.73 22.30 1.25
C GLY A 40 12.86 21.42 0.00
N LYS A 41 13.70 21.82 -0.94
CA LYS A 41 13.90 21.12 -2.21
C LYS A 41 14.68 19.81 -2.01
N ILE A 42 15.67 19.79 -1.10
CA ILE A 42 16.46 18.58 -0.82
C ILE A 42 15.62 17.48 -0.16
N GLY A 43 14.65 17.85 0.69
CA GLY A 43 13.74 16.89 1.33
C GLY A 43 12.84 16.16 0.34
N VAL A 44 12.30 16.90 -0.64
CA VAL A 44 11.47 16.30 -1.71
C VAL A 44 12.26 15.31 -2.55
N VAL A 45 13.52 15.60 -2.87
CA VAL A 45 14.38 14.70 -3.65
C VAL A 45 14.58 13.36 -2.92
N ILE A 46 14.81 13.39 -1.60
CA ILE A 46 14.98 12.17 -0.80
C ILE A 46 13.69 11.34 -0.80
N ILE A 47 12.53 11.97 -0.63
CA ILE A 47 11.23 11.29 -0.65
C ILE A 47 10.98 10.62 -2.01
N VAL A 48 11.31 11.30 -3.11
CA VAL A 48 11.17 10.73 -4.47
C VAL A 48 12.07 9.50 -4.65
N ILE A 49 13.31 9.54 -4.17
CA ILE A 49 14.23 8.38 -4.24
C ILE A 49 13.66 7.19 -3.46
N VAL A 50 13.13 7.42 -2.26
CA VAL A 50 12.51 6.36 -1.45
C VAL A 50 11.27 5.78 -2.13
N PHE A 51 10.45 6.60 -2.80
CA PHE A 51 9.30 6.11 -3.56
C PHE A 51 9.68 5.30 -4.79
N ILE A 52 10.75 5.69 -5.50
CA ILE A 52 11.24 4.90 -6.65
C ILE A 52 11.75 3.54 -6.17
N ILE A 53 12.56 3.51 -5.10
CA ILE A 53 13.09 2.25 -4.55
C ILE A 53 11.96 1.39 -3.98
N GLY A 54 11.05 1.99 -3.21
CA GLY A 54 9.90 1.29 -2.64
C GLY A 54 8.94 0.75 -3.70
N GLY A 55 8.68 1.55 -4.74
CA GLY A 55 7.86 1.18 -5.89
C GLY A 55 8.49 0.03 -6.69
N LEU A 56 9.78 0.12 -7.00
CA LEU A 56 10.51 -0.94 -7.71
C LEU A 56 10.64 -2.22 -6.87
N TYR A 57 10.86 -2.10 -5.56
CA TYR A 57 10.91 -3.25 -4.65
C TYR A 57 9.56 -3.98 -4.56
N TYR A 58 8.47 -3.22 -4.39
CA TYR A 58 7.12 -3.77 -4.34
C TYR A 58 6.70 -4.40 -5.67
N TRP A 59 6.98 -3.72 -6.79
CA TRP A 59 6.68 -4.21 -8.12
C TRP A 59 7.50 -5.45 -8.49
N GLY A 60 8.81 -5.44 -8.24
CA GLY A 60 9.71 -6.57 -8.51
C GLY A 60 9.37 -7.81 -7.67
N LYS A 61 9.00 -7.64 -6.40
CA LYS A 61 8.56 -8.75 -5.54
C LYS A 61 7.30 -9.44 -6.08
N ASN A 62 6.39 -8.68 -6.68
CA ASN A 62 5.12 -9.24 -7.18
C ASN A 62 5.28 -10.02 -8.50
N ILE A 63 6.29 -9.69 -9.31
CA ILE A 63 6.56 -10.37 -10.59
C ILE A 63 7.21 -11.75 -10.37
N ASN A 64 8.15 -11.86 -9.42
CA ASN A 64 8.79 -13.15 -9.13
C ASN A 64 7.84 -14.16 -8.48
N ASN A 65 6.89 -13.70 -7.65
CA ASN A 65 5.97 -14.59 -6.97
C ASN A 65 4.91 -15.19 -7.91
N LYS A 66 4.56 -14.50 -9.00
CA LYS A 66 3.58 -14.97 -9.99
C LYS A 66 4.16 -16.06 -10.89
N GLN A 67 5.37 -15.85 -11.43
CA GLN A 67 6.02 -16.84 -12.30
C GLN A 67 6.38 -18.15 -11.58
N VAL A 68 6.77 -18.08 -10.31
CA VAL A 68 7.09 -19.29 -9.52
C VAL A 68 5.84 -20.08 -9.14
N GLN A 69 4.72 -19.41 -8.83
CA GLN A 69 3.45 -20.10 -8.53
C GLN A 69 2.83 -20.76 -9.76
N GLU A 70 2.93 -20.12 -10.92
CA GLU A 70 2.33 -20.64 -12.15
C GLU A 70 3.03 -21.93 -12.61
N LEU A 71 4.36 -21.97 -12.57
CA LEU A 71 5.14 -23.17 -12.93
C LEU A 71 4.93 -24.33 -11.94
N GLN A 72 4.80 -24.04 -10.63
CA GLN A 72 4.55 -25.07 -9.61
C GLN A 72 3.15 -25.67 -9.71
N ASN A 73 2.15 -24.91 -10.13
CA ASN A 73 0.78 -25.41 -10.26
C ASN A 73 0.60 -26.34 -11.46
N VAL A 74 1.23 -26.06 -12.60
CA VAL A 74 1.12 -26.90 -13.80
C VAL A 74 1.76 -28.29 -13.58
N GLU A 75 2.95 -28.35 -12.96
CA GLU A 75 3.62 -29.62 -12.68
C GLU A 75 2.84 -30.48 -11.66
N LYS A 76 2.17 -29.85 -10.70
CA LYS A 76 1.34 -30.53 -9.69
C LYS A 76 0.08 -31.15 -10.27
N ILE A 77 -0.52 -30.55 -11.30
CA ILE A 77 -1.74 -31.07 -11.96
C ILE A 77 -1.41 -32.33 -12.78
N VAL A 78 -0.31 -32.33 -13.54
CA VAL A 78 0.08 -33.47 -14.39
C VAL A 78 0.46 -34.72 -13.58
N ASN A 79 1.03 -34.53 -12.38
CA ASN A 79 1.52 -35.64 -11.55
C ASN A 79 0.53 -36.10 -10.47
N THR A 80 -0.65 -35.49 -10.34
CA THR A 80 -1.65 -35.94 -9.36
C THR A 80 -2.53 -37.02 -10.00
N PRO A 81 -2.54 -38.27 -9.47
CA PRO A 81 -3.39 -39.32 -10.02
C PRO A 81 -4.87 -38.96 -9.83
N ASP A 82 -5.61 -38.97 -10.92
CA ASP A 82 -7.05 -38.74 -10.89
C ASP A 82 -7.77 -39.92 -10.19
N LYS A 83 -8.39 -39.59 -9.05
CA LYS A 83 -9.07 -40.56 -8.19
C LYS A 83 -10.41 -41.00 -8.76
N SER A 84 -11.08 -40.15 -9.55
CA SER A 84 -12.33 -40.53 -10.20
C SER A 84 -12.04 -41.54 -11.30
N THR A 85 -11.05 -41.27 -12.17
CA THR A 85 -10.60 -42.20 -13.20
C THR A 85 -10.17 -43.56 -12.63
N GLN A 86 -9.37 -43.59 -11.55
CA GLN A 86 -8.99 -44.86 -10.89
C GLN A 86 -10.18 -45.66 -10.37
N THR A 87 -11.25 -44.98 -9.95
CA THR A 87 -12.46 -45.64 -9.45
C THR A 87 -13.31 -46.17 -10.61
N LEU A 88 -13.40 -45.41 -11.70
CA LEU A 88 -14.15 -45.78 -12.91
C LEU A 88 -13.50 -46.93 -13.69
N GLU A 89 -12.18 -47.06 -13.64
CA GLU A 89 -11.45 -48.18 -14.28
C GLU A 89 -11.67 -49.52 -13.56
N LYS A 90 -12.17 -49.50 -12.33
CA LYS A 90 -12.34 -50.70 -11.51
C LYS A 90 -13.66 -51.40 -11.82
N GLN A 91 -13.63 -52.30 -12.81
CA GLN A 91 -14.73 -53.20 -13.17
C GLN A 91 -14.41 -54.66 -12.84
N SER A 92 -15.43 -55.50 -12.67
CA SER A 92 -15.22 -56.94 -12.52
C SER A 92 -14.85 -57.60 -13.85
N SER A 93 -14.15 -58.72 -13.81
CA SER A 93 -13.82 -59.53 -14.99
C SER A 93 -14.90 -60.57 -15.33
N SER A 94 -16.06 -60.52 -14.67
CA SER A 94 -17.08 -61.55 -14.75
C SER A 94 -18.21 -61.13 -15.70
N ASN A 95 -18.57 -62.03 -16.62
CA ASN A 95 -19.72 -61.83 -17.52
C ASN A 95 -21.06 -62.30 -16.90
N LYS A 96 -21.14 -62.46 -15.57
CA LYS A 96 -22.39 -62.81 -14.90
C LYS A 96 -23.26 -61.55 -14.77
N VAL A 97 -24.56 -61.69 -14.98
CA VAL A 97 -25.53 -60.58 -14.85
C VAL A 97 -25.41 -59.88 -13.49
N SER A 98 -25.32 -60.65 -12.40
CA SER A 98 -25.16 -60.11 -11.05
C SER A 98 -23.87 -59.32 -10.85
N ALA A 99 -22.81 -59.63 -11.60
CA ALA A 99 -21.55 -58.90 -11.51
C ALA A 99 -21.66 -57.55 -12.24
N ILE A 100 -22.30 -57.54 -13.42
CA ILE A 100 -22.59 -56.30 -14.17
C ILE A 100 -23.47 -55.36 -13.35
N GLU A 101 -24.52 -55.89 -12.71
CA GLU A 101 -25.38 -55.08 -11.84
C GLU A 101 -24.61 -54.47 -10.67
N ASN A 102 -23.70 -55.22 -10.06
CA ASN A 102 -22.83 -54.70 -9.01
C ASN A 102 -21.86 -53.62 -9.51
N ASP A 103 -21.25 -53.82 -10.69
CA ASP A 103 -20.34 -52.84 -11.29
C ASP A 103 -21.07 -51.54 -11.63
N LEU A 104 -22.29 -51.62 -12.18
CA LEU A 104 -23.14 -50.46 -12.44
C LEU A 104 -23.54 -49.73 -11.16
N ASN A 105 -23.91 -50.46 -10.10
CA ASN A 105 -24.24 -49.87 -8.80
C ASN A 105 -23.03 -49.24 -8.10
N ALA A 106 -21.82 -49.75 -8.37
CA ALA A 106 -20.56 -49.21 -7.85
C ALA A 106 -20.06 -48.00 -8.68
N THR A 107 -20.61 -47.77 -9.87
CA THR A 107 -20.26 -46.63 -10.71
C THR A 107 -20.71 -45.34 -10.03
N ASN A 108 -19.74 -44.55 -9.55
CA ASN A 108 -19.99 -43.28 -8.89
C ASN A 108 -19.63 -42.13 -9.82
N LEU A 109 -20.64 -41.37 -10.24
CA LEU A 109 -20.51 -40.19 -11.10
C LEU A 109 -20.59 -38.87 -10.31
N ASN A 110 -20.67 -38.94 -8.98
CA ASN A 110 -20.74 -37.76 -8.14
C ASN A 110 -19.42 -36.99 -8.22
N GLY A 111 -19.49 -35.68 -8.50
CA GLY A 111 -18.31 -34.81 -8.56
C GLY A 111 -17.72 -34.63 -9.96
N LEU A 112 -18.20 -35.36 -10.98
CA LEU A 112 -17.75 -35.17 -12.36
C LEU A 112 -17.95 -33.74 -12.87
N ASP A 113 -19.06 -33.08 -12.50
CA ASP A 113 -19.30 -31.68 -12.88
C ASP A 113 -18.23 -30.74 -12.30
N ALA A 114 -17.78 -31.00 -11.07
CA ALA A 114 -16.75 -30.21 -10.41
C ALA A 114 -15.38 -30.43 -11.06
N GLU A 115 -15.04 -31.69 -11.36
CA GLU A 115 -13.80 -32.05 -12.05
C GLU A 115 -13.75 -31.49 -13.48
N LEU A 116 -14.85 -31.56 -14.23
CA LEU A 116 -14.95 -30.98 -15.57
C LEU A 116 -14.83 -29.46 -15.56
N ASN A 117 -15.37 -28.81 -14.53
CA ASN A 117 -15.22 -27.37 -14.34
C ASN A 117 -13.77 -26.99 -13.99
N ASP A 118 -13.11 -27.77 -13.13
CA ASP A 118 -11.69 -27.56 -12.78
C ASP A 118 -10.78 -27.73 -14.01
N ILE A 119 -11.06 -28.74 -14.85
CA ILE A 119 -10.38 -28.93 -16.14
C ILE A 119 -10.64 -27.73 -17.07
N GLY A 120 -11.89 -27.33 -17.26
CA GLY A 120 -12.26 -26.18 -18.11
C GLY A 120 -11.56 -24.87 -17.70
N ASN A 121 -11.46 -24.62 -16.39
CA ASN A 121 -10.76 -23.46 -15.85
C ASN A 121 -9.23 -23.54 -15.97
N SER A 122 -8.66 -24.76 -16.00
CA SER A 122 -7.20 -24.96 -16.13
C SER A 122 -6.67 -24.81 -17.56
N ILE A 123 -7.54 -24.94 -18.57
CA ILE A 123 -7.16 -24.85 -20.00
C ILE A 123 -7.57 -23.49 -20.61
N ALA A 124 -8.34 -22.68 -19.88
CA ALA A 124 -8.68 -21.32 -20.30
C ALA A 124 -7.49 -20.36 -20.08
N PRO A 125 -7.13 -19.52 -21.07
CA PRO A 125 -6.03 -18.55 -20.97
C PRO A 125 -6.32 -17.40 -20.00
#